data_AF-A0A428P9R2-F1
#
_entry.id   AF-A0A428P9R2-F1
#
_cell.length_a   1.000
_cell.length_b   1.000
_cell.length_c   1.000
_cell.angle_alpha   90.00
_cell.angle_beta   90.00
_cell.angle_gamma   90.00
#
_symmetry.space_group_name_H-M   'P 1'
#
loop_
_entity.id
_entity.type
_entity.pdbx_description
1 polymer ?
#
loop_
_entity_poly.entity_id
_entity_poly.type
_entity_poly.pdbx_seq_one_letter_code
_entity_poly.pdbx_strand_id
1 'polypeptide(L)'
;MSKWINSACDCLNILHWNANGTAAKAGGLEHPTILHLHLSRLLLLTPLEHIQHVAALPDVRSSSGSFDRIKYKESCSHLRKWVIADQFKARLALVHAGAVLYVNDFMEAFAVYAAALCLWVYSVSTVSTVRQQPRPSNEAPDSGERAPGAQDSMLTTGVESDEEPELYFIYLDRPCDDEMVQTYVRLGNKISANLLRVGNICNAGAPRKILQEGVRLLSGEGRQMSRLGQSPVNRWGISNSFRATLESLIQAAPVEGASSGEKEGYGA
;
A
#
# COMPACT_ATOMS: atom_id res chain seq x y z
N MET A 1 -12.33 9.44 -16.96
CA MET A 1 -11.21 8.48 -16.91
C MET A 1 -11.60 7.08 -16.39
N SER A 2 -12.72 6.87 -15.69
CA SER A 2 -13.00 5.63 -14.92
C SER A 2 -13.65 4.46 -15.67
N LYS A 3 -14.48 4.71 -16.69
CA LYS A 3 -15.28 3.64 -17.33
C LYS A 3 -14.44 2.57 -18.04
N TRP A 4 -13.40 2.99 -18.77
CA TRP A 4 -12.52 2.05 -19.48
C TRP A 4 -11.66 1.24 -18.52
N ILE A 5 -11.21 1.83 -17.40
CA ILE A 5 -10.43 1.12 -16.36
C ILE A 5 -11.29 0.02 -15.73
N ASN A 6 -12.53 0.35 -15.38
CA ASN A 6 -13.46 -0.62 -14.81
C ASN A 6 -13.73 -1.76 -15.81
N SER A 7 -14.04 -1.42 -17.07
CA SER A 7 -14.24 -2.41 -18.13
C SER A 7 -13.00 -3.29 -18.38
N ALA A 8 -11.79 -2.70 -18.32
CA ALA A 8 -10.56 -3.46 -18.41
C ALA A 8 -10.39 -4.43 -17.22
N CYS A 9 -10.72 -4.00 -15.99
CA CYS A 9 -10.71 -4.87 -14.83
C CYS A 9 -11.74 -6.01 -14.95
N ASP A 10 -12.92 -5.74 -15.52
CA ASP A 10 -13.95 -6.76 -15.78
C ASP A 10 -13.43 -7.81 -16.77
N CYS A 11 -12.78 -7.39 -17.85
CA CYS A 11 -12.11 -8.30 -18.78
C CYS A 11 -11.03 -9.13 -18.08
N LEU A 12 -10.21 -8.51 -17.23
CA LEU A 12 -9.19 -9.22 -16.46
C LEU A 12 -9.80 -10.23 -15.48
N ASN A 13 -11.02 -10.00 -14.94
CA ASN A 13 -11.72 -10.96 -14.07
C ASN A 13 -12.08 -12.24 -14.82
N ILE A 14 -12.60 -12.12 -16.05
CA ILE A 14 -12.89 -13.26 -16.91
C ILE A 14 -11.62 -14.08 -17.18
N LEU A 15 -10.51 -13.39 -17.51
CA LEU A 15 -9.22 -14.06 -17.73
C LEU A 15 -8.70 -14.74 -16.45
N HIS A 16 -8.92 -14.13 -15.29
CA HIS A 16 -8.49 -14.68 -14.00
C HIS A 16 -9.26 -15.94 -13.62
N TRP A 17 -10.57 -15.98 -13.84
CA TRP A 17 -11.35 -17.20 -13.64
C TRP A 17 -10.86 -18.35 -14.53
N ASN A 18 -10.52 -18.06 -15.78
CA ASN A 18 -9.96 -19.06 -16.70
C ASN A 18 -8.57 -19.55 -16.22
N ALA A 19 -7.70 -18.62 -15.82
CA ALA A 19 -6.38 -18.95 -15.27
C ALA A 19 -6.49 -19.82 -14.02
N ASN A 20 -7.42 -19.52 -13.10
CA ASN A 20 -7.69 -20.31 -11.91
C ASN A 20 -8.22 -21.71 -12.27
N GLY A 21 -9.13 -21.81 -13.24
CA GLY A 21 -9.61 -23.10 -13.74
C GLY A 21 -8.49 -23.95 -14.35
N THR A 22 -7.50 -23.31 -14.98
CA THR A 22 -6.30 -23.98 -15.52
C THR A 22 -5.36 -24.44 -14.40
N ALA A 23 -5.09 -23.59 -13.41
CA ALA A 23 -4.28 -23.92 -12.24
C ALA A 23 -4.89 -25.08 -11.43
N ALA A 24 -6.22 -25.07 -11.26
CA ALA A 24 -6.95 -26.16 -10.59
C ALA A 24 -6.75 -27.50 -11.31
N LYS A 25 -6.79 -27.52 -12.65
CA LYS A 25 -6.51 -28.72 -13.46
C LYS A 25 -5.04 -29.17 -13.36
N ALA A 26 -4.12 -28.24 -13.13
CA ALA A 26 -2.69 -28.49 -13.00
C ALA A 26 -2.26 -28.85 -11.56
N GLY A 27 -3.20 -29.21 -10.68
CA GLY A 27 -2.88 -29.61 -9.29
C GLY A 27 -2.59 -28.43 -8.35
N GLY A 28 -3.07 -27.23 -8.67
CA GLY A 28 -2.94 -26.04 -7.82
C GLY A 28 -1.62 -25.29 -7.98
N LEU A 29 -0.77 -25.67 -8.94
CA LEU A 29 0.40 -24.86 -9.31
C LEU A 29 -0.09 -23.55 -9.94
N GLU A 30 0.27 -22.42 -9.34
CA GLU A 30 -0.11 -21.10 -9.83
C GLU A 30 0.48 -20.87 -11.22
N HIS A 31 -0.40 -20.65 -12.19
CA HIS A 31 0.00 -20.37 -13.56
C HIS A 31 0.67 -18.98 -13.61
N PRO A 32 1.82 -18.78 -14.29
CA PRO A 32 2.49 -17.46 -14.37
C PRO A 32 1.59 -16.32 -14.82
N THR A 33 0.55 -16.60 -15.61
CA THR A 33 -0.48 -15.63 -16.00
C THR A 33 -1.19 -14.98 -14.81
N ILE A 34 -1.37 -15.69 -13.68
CA ILE A 34 -2.00 -15.14 -12.47
C ILE A 34 -1.21 -13.92 -11.97
N LEU A 35 0.12 -14.01 -11.92
CA LEU A 35 0.98 -12.87 -11.60
C LEU A 35 0.73 -11.69 -12.54
N HIS A 36 0.75 -11.93 -13.85
CA HIS A 36 0.54 -10.86 -14.84
C HIS A 36 -0.86 -10.25 -14.77
N LEU A 37 -1.87 -11.03 -14.40
CA LEU A 37 -3.23 -10.54 -14.20
C LEU A 37 -3.33 -9.65 -12.95
N HIS A 38 -2.64 -10.00 -11.86
CA HIS A 38 -2.53 -9.12 -10.69
C HIS A 38 -1.71 -7.86 -10.98
N LEU A 39 -0.57 -8.00 -11.66
CA LEU A 39 0.25 -6.87 -12.08
C LEU A 39 -0.53 -5.92 -12.99
N SER A 40 -1.27 -6.44 -13.97
CA SER A 40 -2.08 -5.62 -14.88
C SER A 40 -3.12 -4.79 -14.12
N ARG A 41 -3.82 -5.38 -13.14
CA ARG A 41 -4.75 -4.63 -12.27
C ARG A 41 -4.02 -3.60 -11.41
N LEU A 42 -2.88 -3.96 -10.85
CA LEU A 42 -2.05 -3.04 -10.08
C LEU A 42 -1.68 -1.81 -10.91
N LEU A 43 -1.22 -1.99 -12.14
CA LEU A 43 -0.86 -0.89 -13.05
C LEU A 43 -2.06 -0.03 -13.48
N LEU A 44 -3.23 -0.64 -13.69
CA LEU A 44 -4.46 0.08 -14.04
C LEU A 44 -5.02 0.92 -12.89
N LEU A 45 -4.89 0.42 -11.65
CA LEU A 45 -5.50 1.02 -10.46
C LEU A 45 -4.57 1.99 -9.73
N THR A 46 -3.27 1.96 -10.04
CA THR A 46 -2.24 2.72 -9.32
C THR A 46 -1.66 3.84 -10.18
N PRO A 47 -1.51 5.08 -9.67
CA PRO A 47 -0.85 6.19 -10.37
C PRO A 47 0.69 6.00 -10.39
N LEU A 48 1.18 4.91 -10.97
CA LEU A 48 2.58 4.46 -10.83
C LEU A 48 3.60 5.51 -11.29
N GLU A 49 3.31 6.26 -12.36
CA GLU A 49 4.19 7.33 -12.84
C GLU A 49 4.44 8.38 -11.75
N HIS A 50 3.38 8.85 -11.07
CA HIS A 50 3.50 9.81 -9.98
C HIS A 50 4.23 9.21 -8.78
N ILE A 51 4.02 7.92 -8.48
CA ILE A 51 4.74 7.25 -7.40
C ILE A 51 6.24 7.18 -7.72
N GLN A 52 6.60 6.75 -8.93
CA GLN A 52 7.99 6.66 -9.36
C GLN A 52 8.68 8.03 -9.37
N HIS A 53 7.97 9.08 -9.79
CA HIS A 53 8.49 10.44 -9.74
C HIS A 53 8.81 10.91 -8.32
N VAL A 54 7.93 10.61 -7.35
CA VAL A 54 8.15 10.91 -5.93
C VAL A 54 9.26 10.01 -5.35
N ALA A 55 9.30 8.74 -5.75
CA ALA A 55 10.30 7.76 -5.32
C ALA A 55 11.73 8.12 -5.77
N ALA A 56 11.88 8.77 -6.92
CA ALA A 56 13.18 9.20 -7.45
C ALA A 56 13.77 10.45 -6.75
N LEU A 57 13.00 11.12 -5.88
CA LEU A 57 13.43 12.37 -5.23
C LEU A 57 14.76 12.27 -4.47
N PRO A 58 15.02 11.23 -3.66
CA PRO A 58 16.28 11.11 -2.92
C PRO A 58 17.51 11.09 -3.84
N ASP A 59 17.41 10.44 -5.00
CA ASP A 59 18.48 10.36 -5.99
C ASP A 59 18.72 11.72 -6.65
N VAL A 60 17.65 12.46 -6.98
CA VAL A 60 17.75 13.83 -7.54
C VAL A 60 18.41 14.79 -6.56
N ARG A 61 18.07 14.72 -5.27
CA ARG A 61 18.68 15.57 -4.23
C ARG A 61 20.17 15.27 -4.04
N SER A 62 20.57 14.02 -4.22
CA SER A 62 21.95 13.58 -4.07
C SER A 62 22.84 13.95 -5.27
N SER A 63 22.23 14.19 -6.44
CA SER A 63 22.94 14.39 -7.73
C SER A 63 23.12 15.85 -8.17
N SER A 64 22.89 16.84 -7.29
CA SER A 64 22.93 18.29 -7.61
C SER A 64 22.06 18.70 -8.82
N GLY A 65 21.12 17.85 -9.23
CA GLY A 65 20.24 18.07 -10.37
C GLY A 65 19.19 19.13 -10.09
N SER A 66 18.66 19.75 -11.14
CA SER A 66 17.51 20.66 -11.05
C SER A 66 16.27 19.88 -10.63
N PHE A 67 15.80 20.12 -9.39
CA PHE A 67 14.60 19.49 -8.86
C PHE A 67 13.35 20.27 -9.29
N ASP A 68 12.49 19.61 -10.08
CA ASP A 68 11.18 20.17 -10.44
C ASP A 68 10.19 20.07 -9.27
N ARG A 69 10.22 21.11 -8.44
CA ARG A 69 9.34 21.24 -7.27
C ARG A 69 7.86 21.31 -7.65
N ILE A 70 7.53 21.83 -8.84
CA ILE A 70 6.13 21.97 -9.29
C ILE A 70 5.58 20.59 -9.60
N LYS A 71 6.27 19.82 -10.44
CA LYS A 71 5.88 18.45 -10.80
C LYS A 71 5.84 17.50 -9.59
N TYR A 72 6.75 17.69 -8.63
CA TYR A 72 6.71 16.94 -7.37
C TYR A 72 5.44 17.24 -6.56
N LYS A 73 5.08 18.52 -6.41
CA LYS A 73 3.88 18.92 -5.66
C LYS A 73 2.60 18.42 -6.35
N GLU A 74 2.56 18.48 -7.67
CA GLU A 74 1.47 17.91 -8.49
C GLU A 74 1.36 16.40 -8.27
N SER A 75 2.47 15.67 -8.34
CA SER A 75 2.50 14.23 -8.10
C SER A 75 2.02 13.89 -6.68
N CYS A 76 2.46 14.61 -5.65
CA CYS A 76 1.95 14.43 -4.29
C CYS A 76 0.44 14.68 -4.18
N SER A 77 -0.09 15.68 -4.90
CA SER A 77 -1.53 15.97 -4.94
C SER A 77 -2.31 14.81 -5.57
N HIS A 78 -1.81 14.26 -6.69
CA HIS A 78 -2.41 13.10 -7.36
C HIS A 78 -2.40 11.87 -6.46
N LEU A 79 -1.30 11.60 -5.77
CA LEU A 79 -1.18 10.49 -4.83
C LEU A 79 -2.14 10.63 -3.65
N ARG A 80 -2.25 11.84 -3.08
CA ARG A 80 -3.21 12.13 -2.00
C ARG A 80 -4.64 11.92 -2.46
N LYS A 81 -4.99 12.38 -3.67
CA LYS A 81 -6.31 12.15 -4.26
C LYS A 81 -6.59 10.66 -4.42
N TRP A 82 -5.61 9.89 -4.92
CA TRP A 82 -5.74 8.45 -5.07
C TRP A 82 -6.02 7.74 -3.75
N VAL A 83 -5.27 8.06 -2.68
CA VAL A 83 -5.44 7.44 -1.36
C VAL A 83 -6.76 7.82 -0.70
N ILE A 84 -7.19 9.09 -0.80
CA ILE A 84 -8.33 9.61 -0.03
C ILE A 84 -9.62 9.57 -0.85
N ALA A 85 -9.64 10.22 -2.03
CA ALA A 85 -10.84 10.36 -2.84
C ALA A 85 -11.15 9.07 -3.63
N ASP A 86 -10.12 8.40 -4.15
CA ASP A 86 -10.25 7.14 -4.87
C ASP A 86 -9.95 5.91 -3.97
N GLN A 87 -10.22 6.02 -2.67
CA GLN A 87 -9.83 5.04 -1.64
C GLN A 87 -10.24 3.58 -1.96
N PHE A 88 -11.39 3.35 -2.60
CA PHE A 88 -11.82 2.02 -2.99
C PHE A 88 -10.88 1.38 -4.03
N LYS A 89 -10.43 2.16 -5.01
CA LYS A 89 -9.46 1.72 -6.01
C LYS A 89 -8.07 1.57 -5.41
N ALA A 90 -7.70 2.47 -4.51
CA ALA A 90 -6.45 2.35 -3.78
C ALA A 90 -6.40 1.04 -3.00
N ARG A 91 -7.41 0.73 -2.18
CA ARG A 91 -7.50 -0.53 -1.43
C ARG A 91 -7.50 -1.76 -2.33
N LEU A 92 -8.23 -1.72 -3.46
CA LEU A 92 -8.21 -2.81 -4.44
C LEU A 92 -6.81 -3.00 -5.05
N ALA A 93 -6.10 -1.91 -5.32
CA ALA A 93 -4.70 -1.98 -5.76
C ALA A 93 -3.79 -2.62 -4.70
N LEU A 94 -4.00 -2.35 -3.42
CA LEU A 94 -3.23 -2.97 -2.33
C LEU A 94 -3.44 -4.49 -2.26
N VAL A 95 -4.67 -4.97 -2.49
CA VAL A 95 -4.96 -6.41 -2.58
C VAL A 95 -4.15 -7.04 -3.72
N HIS A 96 -4.12 -6.41 -4.89
CA HIS A 96 -3.34 -6.92 -6.01
C HIS A 96 -1.83 -6.78 -5.81
N ALA A 97 -1.36 -5.73 -5.12
CA ALA A 97 0.04 -5.61 -4.73
C ALA A 97 0.45 -6.75 -3.80
N GLY A 98 -0.36 -7.07 -2.78
CA GLY A 98 -0.12 -8.19 -1.89
C GLY A 98 -0.13 -9.54 -2.61
N ALA A 99 -1.09 -9.76 -3.51
CA ALA A 99 -1.12 -10.95 -4.37
C ALA A 99 0.15 -11.09 -5.22
N VAL A 100 0.65 -9.99 -5.83
CA VAL A 100 1.93 -9.99 -6.56
C VAL A 100 3.10 -10.43 -5.67
N LEU A 101 3.14 -10.00 -4.41
CA LEU A 101 4.19 -10.40 -3.46
C LEU A 101 4.03 -11.85 -2.96
N TYR A 102 2.83 -12.43 -3.07
CA TYR A 102 2.55 -13.82 -2.67
C TYR A 102 2.98 -14.85 -3.72
N VAL A 103 2.88 -14.53 -5.02
CA VAL A 103 3.22 -15.46 -6.11
C VAL A 103 4.73 -15.73 -6.12
N ASN A 104 5.18 -16.82 -5.50
CA ASN A 104 6.58 -17.05 -5.17
C ASN A 104 7.45 -17.56 -6.34
N ASP A 105 6.87 -18.24 -7.32
CA ASP A 105 7.65 -19.04 -8.29
C ASP A 105 8.10 -18.26 -9.53
N PHE A 106 7.43 -17.15 -9.87
CA PHE A 106 7.66 -16.40 -11.12
C PHE A 106 7.76 -14.88 -10.92
N MET A 107 8.29 -14.41 -9.79
CA MET A 107 8.36 -12.96 -9.55
C MET A 107 9.28 -12.23 -10.52
N GLU A 108 8.70 -11.33 -11.30
CA GLU A 108 9.41 -10.35 -12.11
C GLU A 108 9.87 -9.16 -11.26
N ALA A 109 11.09 -8.67 -11.50
CA ALA A 109 11.66 -7.56 -10.73
C ALA A 109 10.76 -6.30 -10.78
N PHE A 110 10.18 -6.01 -11.95
CA PHE A 110 9.25 -4.89 -12.10
C PHE A 110 7.96 -5.08 -11.29
N ALA A 111 7.42 -6.29 -11.22
CA ALA A 111 6.22 -6.59 -10.46
C ALA A 111 6.42 -6.34 -8.95
N VAL A 112 7.53 -6.86 -8.41
CA VAL A 112 7.93 -6.63 -7.01
C VAL A 112 8.13 -5.15 -6.73
N TYR A 113 8.83 -4.45 -7.62
CA TYR A 113 9.08 -3.01 -7.50
C TYR A 113 7.77 -2.19 -7.49
N ALA A 114 6.87 -2.44 -8.44
CA ALA A 114 5.60 -1.75 -8.53
C ALA A 114 4.70 -2.02 -7.30
N ALA A 115 4.64 -3.27 -6.83
CA ALA A 115 3.90 -3.65 -5.63
C ALA A 115 4.46 -2.96 -4.38
N ALA A 116 5.78 -3.00 -4.19
CA ALA A 116 6.44 -2.35 -3.06
C ALA A 116 6.19 -0.83 -3.04
N LEU A 117 6.30 -0.16 -4.19
CA LEU A 117 6.02 1.27 -4.31
C LEU A 117 4.56 1.63 -4.03
N CYS A 118 3.61 0.81 -4.52
CA CYS A 118 2.17 0.99 -4.27
C CYS A 118 1.85 0.90 -2.77
N LEU A 119 2.35 -0.15 -2.10
CA LEU A 119 2.19 -0.33 -0.65
C LEU A 119 2.87 0.80 0.14
N TRP A 120 4.08 1.18 -0.25
CA TRP A 120 4.87 2.23 0.41
C TRP A 120 4.16 3.58 0.36
N VAL A 121 3.71 4.03 -0.82
CA VAL A 121 3.09 5.35 -0.95
C VAL A 121 1.78 5.45 -0.17
N TYR A 122 1.00 4.35 -0.14
CA TYR A 122 -0.23 4.27 0.64
C TYR A 122 0.08 4.35 2.15
N SER A 123 1.08 3.59 2.60
CA SER A 123 1.56 3.60 3.98
C SER A 123 2.03 4.99 4.41
N VAL A 124 2.87 5.67 3.61
CA VAL A 124 3.33 7.05 3.90
C VAL A 124 2.16 8.01 4.00
N SER A 125 1.20 7.92 3.08
CA SER A 125 0.05 8.83 3.03
C SER A 125 -0.85 8.67 4.24
N THR A 126 -1.14 7.43 4.65
CA THR A 126 -2.00 7.13 5.81
C THR A 126 -1.33 7.51 7.13
N VAL A 127 -0.05 7.18 7.32
CA VAL A 127 0.72 7.59 8.50
C VAL A 127 0.75 9.12 8.64
N SER A 128 0.94 9.83 7.53
CA SER A 128 0.96 11.29 7.52
C SER A 128 -0.40 11.89 7.90
N THR A 129 -1.52 11.28 7.49
CA THR A 129 -2.86 11.74 7.87
C THR A 129 -3.16 11.54 9.35
N VAL A 130 -2.74 10.41 9.94
CA VAL A 130 -2.93 10.13 11.37
C VAL A 130 -2.14 11.11 12.23
N ARG A 131 -0.90 11.43 11.84
CA ARG A 131 -0.06 12.41 12.56
C ARG A 131 -0.62 13.84 12.52
N GLN A 132 -1.43 14.18 11.53
CA GLN A 132 -2.04 15.50 11.37
C GLN A 132 -3.39 15.65 12.07
N GLN A 133 -3.98 14.58 12.62
CA GLN A 133 -5.17 14.74 13.44
C GLN A 133 -4.81 15.42 14.78
N PRO A 134 -5.50 16.50 15.16
CA PRO A 134 -5.39 17.04 16.51
C PRO A 134 -5.77 15.94 17.50
N ARG A 135 -4.91 15.66 18.49
CA ARG A 135 -5.32 14.84 19.64
C ARG A 135 -6.61 15.44 20.21
N PRO A 136 -7.68 14.67 20.45
CA PRO A 136 -8.82 15.19 21.20
C PRO A 136 -8.29 15.65 22.56
N SER A 137 -8.41 16.95 22.81
CA SER A 137 -8.20 17.51 24.14
C SER A 137 -9.19 16.85 25.08
N ASN A 138 -8.68 16.22 26.13
CA ASN A 138 -9.48 15.75 27.26
C ASN A 138 -10.12 16.98 27.93
N GLU A 139 -11.28 17.41 27.47
CA GLU A 139 -12.15 18.29 28.25
C GLU A 139 -13.06 17.41 29.11
N ALA A 140 -12.94 17.61 30.42
CA ALA A 140 -13.73 16.94 31.44
C ALA A 140 -15.22 17.33 31.33
N PRO A 141 -16.16 16.48 31.78
CA PRO A 141 -17.57 16.79 31.71
C PRO A 141 -17.94 17.74 32.83
N ASP A 142 -18.26 19.00 32.49
CA ASP A 142 -18.98 19.89 33.41
C ASP A 142 -20.49 19.80 33.17
N SER A 143 -21.19 19.93 34.28
CA SER A 143 -22.55 19.48 34.53
C SER A 143 -23.54 20.64 34.40
N GLY A 144 -24.69 20.38 33.78
CA GLY A 144 -25.94 21.11 34.06
C GLY A 144 -26.28 22.25 33.12
N GLU A 145 -27.35 22.10 32.34
CA GLU A 145 -28.68 22.66 32.63
C GLU A 145 -29.67 22.30 31.51
N ARG A 146 -30.95 22.20 31.87
CA ARG A 146 -32.03 21.63 31.05
C ARG A 146 -33.08 22.69 30.74
N ALA A 147 -33.65 22.58 29.52
CA ALA A 147 -35.04 22.89 29.08
C ALA A 147 -35.20 24.09 28.08
N PRO A 148 -36.37 24.25 27.41
CA PRO A 148 -36.90 23.38 26.34
C PRO A 148 -37.51 24.15 25.12
N GLY A 149 -37.64 23.50 23.95
CA GLY A 149 -38.74 23.77 22.98
C GLY A 149 -38.38 24.17 21.53
N ALA A 150 -39.30 23.79 20.61
CA ALA A 150 -39.41 24.05 19.16
C ALA A 150 -38.60 23.12 18.22
N GLN A 151 -39.15 21.98 17.80
CA GLN A 151 -40.06 21.77 16.64
C GLN A 151 -39.40 21.93 15.26
N ASP A 152 -39.27 20.76 14.62
CA ASP A 152 -39.41 20.46 13.19
C ASP A 152 -38.44 21.10 12.18
N SER A 153 -37.40 20.34 11.84
CA SER A 153 -36.80 20.39 10.50
C SER A 153 -36.28 19.02 10.11
N MET A 154 -37.16 18.33 9.39
CA MET A 154 -36.89 17.20 8.52
C MET A 154 -35.69 17.50 7.60
N LEU A 155 -34.52 16.99 7.99
CA LEU A 155 -33.39 16.78 7.08
C LEU A 155 -32.91 15.34 7.26
N THR A 156 -33.00 14.62 6.15
CA THR A 156 -32.67 13.23 5.95
C THR A 156 -31.22 12.96 6.36
N THR A 157 -31.01 12.52 7.59
CA THR A 157 -29.79 11.81 7.96
C THR A 157 -29.98 10.38 7.48
N GLY A 158 -29.40 10.09 6.32
CA GLY A 158 -29.20 8.71 5.88
C GLY A 158 -28.53 7.98 7.03
N VAL A 159 -29.22 6.98 7.54
CA VAL A 159 -28.72 6.06 8.55
C VAL A 159 -27.53 5.36 7.89
N GLU A 160 -26.31 5.88 8.09
CA GLU A 160 -25.12 5.06 7.96
C GLU A 160 -25.28 4.00 9.03
N SER A 161 -25.83 2.85 8.65
CA SER A 161 -25.83 1.65 9.47
C SER A 161 -24.39 1.47 9.93
N ASP A 162 -24.15 1.64 11.23
CA ASP A 162 -22.84 1.48 11.85
C ASP A 162 -22.53 -0.02 11.92
N GLU A 163 -22.48 -0.66 10.75
CA GLU A 163 -22.08 -2.04 10.60
C GLU A 163 -20.62 -2.12 11.04
N GLU A 164 -20.43 -2.67 12.24
CA GLU A 164 -19.14 -3.09 12.74
C GLU A 164 -18.66 -4.23 11.83
N PRO A 165 -17.46 -4.13 11.24
CA PRO A 165 -16.98 -5.15 10.33
C PRO A 165 -16.78 -6.46 11.12
N GLU A 166 -17.31 -7.56 10.58
CA GLU A 166 -17.02 -8.90 11.13
C GLU A 166 -15.53 -9.25 11.08
N LEU A 167 -14.78 -8.58 10.19
CA LEU A 167 -13.36 -8.75 9.96
C LEU A 167 -12.55 -7.53 10.41
N TYR A 168 -11.78 -7.66 11.48
CA TYR A 168 -10.93 -6.57 12.00
C TYR A 168 -9.57 -6.44 11.29
N PHE A 169 -9.14 -7.47 10.55
CA PHE A 169 -7.87 -7.46 9.84
C PHE A 169 -7.87 -8.33 8.58
N ILE A 170 -7.05 -7.94 7.60
CA ILE A 170 -6.79 -8.69 6.36
C ILE A 170 -5.27 -8.87 6.17
N TYR A 171 -4.83 -10.03 5.68
CA TYR A 171 -3.47 -10.23 5.19
C TYR A 171 -3.45 -10.11 3.67
N LEU A 172 -2.85 -9.04 3.15
CA LEU A 172 -2.88 -8.75 1.71
C LEU A 172 -1.98 -9.71 0.91
N ASP A 173 -0.94 -10.25 1.54
CA ASP A 173 0.02 -11.20 0.96
C ASP A 173 -0.40 -12.67 1.18
N ARG A 174 -1.71 -12.93 1.24
CA ARG A 174 -2.32 -14.26 1.33
C ARG A 174 -3.51 -14.36 0.39
N PRO A 175 -3.88 -15.57 -0.05
CA PRO A 175 -5.13 -15.78 -0.78
C PRO A 175 -6.30 -15.21 0.03
N CYS A 176 -7.05 -14.31 -0.59
CA CYS A 176 -8.28 -13.73 -0.06
C CYS A 176 -9.42 -14.13 -0.99
N ASP A 177 -10.56 -14.52 -0.42
CA ASP A 177 -11.78 -14.70 -1.20
C ASP A 177 -12.41 -13.34 -1.57
N ASP A 178 -13.41 -13.39 -2.46
CA ASP A 178 -14.08 -12.19 -2.97
C ASP A 178 -14.82 -11.40 -1.87
N GLU A 179 -15.30 -12.07 -0.81
CA GLU A 179 -16.03 -11.44 0.29
C GLU A 179 -15.11 -10.66 1.21
N MET A 180 -13.95 -11.24 1.58
CA MET A 180 -12.88 -10.56 2.31
C MET A 180 -12.38 -9.33 1.54
N VAL A 181 -12.15 -9.48 0.22
CA VAL A 181 -11.72 -8.38 -0.63
C VAL A 181 -12.78 -7.30 -0.71
N GLN A 182 -14.04 -7.65 -0.93
CA GLN A 182 -15.15 -6.70 -1.01
C GLN A 182 -15.33 -5.93 0.30
N THR A 183 -15.26 -6.64 1.42
CA THR A 183 -15.36 -6.07 2.77
C THR A 183 -14.20 -5.11 3.04
N TYR A 184 -12.96 -5.51 2.74
CA TYR A 184 -11.80 -4.63 2.89
C TYR A 184 -11.87 -3.38 2.01
N VAL A 185 -12.27 -3.53 0.73
CA VAL A 185 -12.42 -2.38 -0.16
C VAL A 185 -13.43 -1.39 0.40
N ARG A 186 -14.59 -1.86 0.87
CA ARG A 186 -15.67 -1.02 1.42
C ARG A 186 -15.30 -0.39 2.77
N LEU A 187 -14.89 -1.21 3.74
CA LEU A 187 -14.74 -0.85 5.15
C LEU A 187 -13.28 -0.71 5.59
N GLY A 188 -12.32 -0.60 4.66
CA GLY A 188 -10.89 -0.65 4.97
C GLY A 188 -10.35 0.47 5.88
N ASN A 189 -11.14 1.49 6.21
CA ASN A 189 -10.83 2.46 7.27
C ASN A 189 -11.05 1.89 8.68
N LYS A 190 -11.91 0.87 8.83
CA LYS A 190 -12.17 0.13 10.07
C LYS A 190 -11.36 -1.19 10.15
N ILE A 191 -10.62 -1.55 9.10
CA ILE A 191 -9.95 -2.86 8.98
C ILE A 191 -8.42 -2.68 8.91
N SER A 192 -7.70 -3.43 9.74
CA SER A 192 -6.24 -3.44 9.71
C SER A 192 -5.71 -4.27 8.53
N ALA A 193 -5.09 -3.62 7.56
CA ALA A 193 -4.40 -4.31 6.47
C ALA A 193 -2.96 -4.66 6.88
N ASN A 194 -2.60 -5.94 6.77
CA ASN A 194 -1.32 -6.47 7.20
C ASN A 194 -0.57 -7.16 6.04
N LEU A 195 0.75 -7.17 6.13
CA LEU A 195 1.62 -8.10 5.40
C LEU A 195 2.43 -8.91 6.41
N LEU A 196 2.71 -10.18 6.14
CA LEU A 196 3.36 -11.11 7.08
C LEU A 196 4.65 -10.55 7.69
N ARG A 197 5.50 -9.89 6.89
CA ARG A 197 6.82 -9.37 7.30
C ARG A 197 6.83 -7.89 7.66
N VAL A 198 5.71 -7.19 7.47
CA VAL A 198 5.57 -5.76 7.76
C VAL A 198 4.74 -5.53 9.03
N GLY A 199 3.67 -6.33 9.21
CA GLY A 199 2.57 -6.04 10.11
C GLY A 199 1.57 -5.07 9.46
N ASN A 200 0.88 -4.28 10.27
CA ASN A 200 -0.11 -3.32 9.80
C ASN A 200 0.56 -2.24 8.93
N ILE A 201 0.13 -2.13 7.68
CA ILE A 201 0.72 -1.24 6.68
C ILE A 201 0.47 0.25 6.98
N CYS A 202 -0.44 0.58 7.89
CA CYS A 202 -0.74 1.96 8.31
C CYS A 202 0.07 2.40 9.54
N ASN A 203 0.92 1.53 10.11
CA ASN A 203 1.76 1.88 11.27
C ASN A 203 2.95 2.78 10.88
N ALA A 204 3.43 3.60 11.80
CA ALA A 204 4.51 4.57 11.55
C ALA A 204 5.80 3.96 10.96
N GLY A 205 6.20 2.76 11.42
CA GLY A 205 7.37 2.05 10.90
C GLY A 205 7.11 1.18 9.66
N ALA A 206 5.86 1.08 9.19
CA ALA A 206 5.49 0.22 8.06
C ALA A 206 6.11 0.66 6.71
N PRO A 207 6.18 1.96 6.36
CA PRO A 207 6.75 2.37 5.08
C PRO A 207 8.17 1.82 4.87
N ARG A 208 9.01 1.90 5.90
CA ARG A 208 10.38 1.39 5.85
C ARG A 208 10.43 -0.13 5.70
N LYS A 209 9.60 -0.85 6.47
CA LYS A 209 9.53 -2.32 6.40
C LYS A 209 9.04 -2.81 5.04
N ILE A 210 8.09 -2.10 4.40
CA ILE A 210 7.61 -2.40 3.05
C ILE A 210 8.75 -2.31 2.05
N LEU A 211 9.54 -1.23 2.10
CA LEU A 211 10.70 -1.06 1.21
C LEU A 211 11.76 -2.15 1.44
N GLN A 212 12.04 -2.49 2.71
CA GLN A 212 12.97 -3.56 3.07
C GLN A 212 12.52 -4.92 2.51
N GLU A 213 11.22 -5.21 2.58
CA GLU A 213 10.64 -6.42 2.00
C GLU A 213 10.79 -6.44 0.47
N GLY A 214 10.53 -5.32 -0.20
CA GLY A 214 10.78 -5.19 -1.65
C GLY A 214 12.24 -5.44 -2.01
N VAL A 215 13.20 -4.86 -1.28
CA VAL A 215 14.65 -5.08 -1.47
C VAL A 215 15.02 -6.55 -1.29
N ARG A 216 14.46 -7.20 -0.25
CA ARG A 216 14.69 -8.62 0.05
C ARG A 216 14.23 -9.51 -1.11
N LEU A 217 13.02 -9.27 -1.62
CA LEU A 217 12.43 -10.01 -2.73
C LEU A 217 13.19 -9.78 -4.05
N LEU A 218 13.58 -8.54 -4.36
CA LEU A 218 14.46 -8.21 -5.50
C LEU A 218 15.85 -8.84 -5.38
N SER A 219 16.31 -9.05 -4.14
CA SER A 219 17.54 -9.77 -3.82
C SER A 219 17.38 -11.28 -3.85
N GLY A 220 16.20 -11.81 -4.22
CA GLY A 220 15.93 -13.23 -4.32
C GLY A 220 15.97 -13.99 -2.99
N GLU A 221 16.08 -13.27 -1.87
CA GLU A 221 16.07 -13.85 -0.54
C GLU A 221 14.63 -14.32 -0.25
N GLY A 222 14.48 -15.53 0.28
CA GLY A 222 13.18 -16.12 0.64
C GLY A 222 12.34 -16.68 -0.51
N ARG A 223 12.88 -16.79 -1.74
CA ARG A 223 12.37 -17.80 -2.68
C ARG A 223 12.67 -19.17 -2.08
N GLN A 224 11.64 -19.98 -1.77
CA GLN A 224 11.89 -21.40 -1.57
C GLN A 224 12.47 -21.92 -2.89
N MET A 225 13.74 -22.33 -2.87
CA MET A 225 14.35 -22.94 -4.04
C MET A 225 13.51 -24.15 -4.44
N SER A 226 12.81 -24.06 -5.56
CA SER A 226 12.44 -25.26 -6.31
C SER A 226 13.73 -26.05 -6.52
N ARG A 227 13.72 -27.31 -6.07
CA ARG A 227 14.87 -28.23 -5.95
C ARG A 227 15.55 -28.61 -7.29
N LEU A 228 15.38 -27.84 -8.35
CA LEU A 228 15.76 -28.21 -9.72
C LEU A 228 16.67 -27.21 -10.44
N GLY A 229 17.27 -26.22 -9.76
CA GLY A 229 18.21 -25.34 -10.44
C GLY A 229 19.12 -24.55 -9.50
N GLN A 230 20.31 -25.09 -9.22
CA GLN A 230 21.46 -24.27 -8.83
C GLN A 230 21.94 -23.51 -10.07
N SER A 231 21.28 -22.41 -10.41
CA SER A 231 21.86 -21.41 -11.29
C SER A 231 22.00 -20.12 -10.49
N PRO A 232 23.18 -19.48 -10.44
CA PRO A 232 23.27 -18.15 -9.90
C PRO A 232 22.37 -17.31 -10.77
N VAL A 233 21.20 -16.92 -10.24
CA VAL A 233 20.20 -16.15 -10.98
C VAL A 233 20.93 -14.96 -11.55
N ASN A 234 21.18 -14.96 -12.86
CA ASN A 234 21.66 -13.80 -13.60
C ASN A 234 20.60 -12.73 -13.39
N ARG A 235 20.78 -11.91 -12.35
CA ARG A 235 19.86 -10.83 -12.03
C ARG A 235 20.07 -9.79 -13.11
N TRP A 236 19.05 -9.63 -13.94
CA TRP A 236 19.02 -8.62 -14.98
C TRP A 236 19.32 -7.26 -14.34
N GLY A 237 20.15 -6.43 -14.98
CA GLY A 237 20.62 -5.14 -14.41
C GLY A 237 19.48 -4.22 -13.96
N ILE A 238 18.28 -4.37 -14.53
CA ILE A 238 17.06 -3.64 -14.17
C ILE A 238 16.61 -3.94 -12.71
N SER A 239 16.85 -5.15 -12.20
CA SER A 239 16.56 -5.48 -10.79
C SER A 239 17.42 -4.66 -9.83
N ASN A 240 18.68 -4.39 -10.21
CA ASN A 240 19.59 -3.58 -9.41
C ASN A 240 19.17 -2.12 -9.38
N SER A 241 18.67 -1.56 -10.49
CA SER A 241 18.16 -0.18 -10.50
C SER A 241 16.92 -0.03 -9.61
N PHE A 242 15.97 -0.97 -9.67
CA PHE A 242 14.80 -0.94 -8.78
C PHE A 242 15.19 -1.08 -7.32
N ARG A 243 16.11 -2.00 -7.02
CA ARG A 243 16.64 -2.17 -5.66
C ARG A 243 17.30 -0.89 -5.16
N ALA A 244 18.15 -0.25 -5.96
CA ALA A 244 18.82 1.00 -5.60
C ALA A 244 17.81 2.11 -5.27
N THR A 245 16.74 2.26 -6.05
CA THR A 245 15.67 3.23 -5.75
C THR A 245 15.00 2.93 -4.40
N LEU A 246 14.67 1.67 -4.10
CA LEU A 246 14.08 1.31 -2.80
C LEU A 246 15.05 1.55 -1.64
N GLU A 247 16.34 1.23 -1.81
CA GLU A 247 17.38 1.49 -0.80
C GLU A 247 17.57 2.98 -0.54
N SER A 248 17.56 3.81 -1.59
CA SER A 248 17.64 5.27 -1.50
C SER A 248 16.47 5.85 -0.70
N LEU A 249 15.25 5.33 -0.90
CA LEU A 249 14.09 5.69 -0.09
C LEU A 249 14.22 5.27 1.39
N ILE A 250 14.81 4.10 1.66
CA ILE A 250 15.06 3.65 3.04
C ILE A 250 16.04 4.59 3.74
N GLN A 251 17.07 5.06 3.04
CA GLN A 251 18.07 5.98 3.59
C GLN A 251 17.52 7.39 3.80
N ALA A 252 16.59 7.83 2.94
CA ALA A 252 15.93 9.13 3.06
C ALA A 252 14.87 9.17 4.18
N ALA A 253 14.37 8.02 4.63
CA ALA A 253 13.41 7.95 5.71
C ALA A 253 14.11 8.23 7.06
N PRO A 254 13.59 9.15 7.90
CA PRO A 254 14.18 9.42 9.21
C PRO A 254 14.16 8.15 10.06
N VAL A 255 15.31 7.82 10.66
CA VAL A 255 15.42 6.71 11.60
C VAL A 255 14.67 7.09 12.88
N GLU A 256 13.54 6.43 13.16
CA GLU A 256 12.92 6.51 14.47
C GLU A 256 13.90 5.92 15.51
N GLY A 257 14.50 6.77 16.35
CA GLY A 257 15.34 6.31 17.45
C GLY A 257 16.56 7.15 17.84
N ALA A 258 16.89 8.26 17.17
CA ALA A 258 17.89 9.19 17.71
C ALA A 258 17.23 10.09 18.77
N SER A 259 17.04 9.55 19.97
CA SER A 259 16.92 10.36 21.18
C SER A 259 18.15 11.27 21.24
N SER A 260 17.96 12.55 20.91
CA SER A 260 18.89 13.60 21.28
C SER A 260 18.87 13.67 22.80
N GLY A 261 19.77 12.92 23.43
CA GLY A 261 20.13 13.12 24.82
C GLY A 261 20.79 14.48 24.96
N GLU A 262 19.97 15.53 25.08
CA GLU A 262 20.39 16.80 25.65
C GLU A 262 20.81 16.51 27.09
N LYS A 263 22.13 16.43 27.31
CA LYS A 263 22.68 16.65 28.64
C LYS A 263 22.42 18.10 28.99
N GLU A 264 21.34 18.38 29.71
CA GLU A 264 21.26 19.56 30.55
C GLU A 264 22.33 19.43 31.65
N GLY A 265 23.50 20.00 31.39
CA GLY A 265 24.47 20.33 32.42
C GLY A 265 24.03 21.62 33.09
N TYR A 266 23.26 21.52 34.17
CA TYR A 266 23.13 22.60 35.14
C TYR A 266 24.45 22.72 35.90
N GLY A 267 25.14 23.84 35.72
CA GLY A 267 26.17 24.30 36.63
C GLY A 267 25.55 25.05 37.80
N ALA A 268 25.93 24.66 39.00
CA ALA A 268 26.16 25.53 40.15
C ALA A 268 27.10 24.77 41.12
#